data_AF-A0A834BK41-F1
#
_entry.id   AF-A0A834BK41-F1
#
_cell.length_a   1.000
_cell.length_b   1.000
_cell.length_c   1.000
_cell.angle_alpha   90.00
_cell.angle_beta   90.00
_cell.angle_gamma   90.00
#
_symmetry.space_group_name_H-M   'P 1'
#
loop_
_entity.id
_entity.type
_entity.pdbx_description
1 polymer ?
#
loop_
_entity_poly.entity_id
_entity_poly.type
_entity_poly.pdbx_seq_one_letter_code
_entity_poly.pdbx_strand_id
1 'polypeptide(L)'
;MEISLRTCFLFYMFWFGLICQISYVLGQYTTAKEKAFSDLDNIKSLLGGGIQEQLRPKAIPVLDDIKAMAAAIKETREALLNVNKTLGELKKSTARLSTSLQDVKTNLEQSLNDPGCSVQPERATCDDVRTTLNQLDDNTNLGQLPSLDKQIDNITHVLQTDLSSLVQEGYKSFNDIPESVQNQTVDVVSGIKSTLNSIGSHIENVKEQISIQNKLTGFSDQIDDVETYVHRTLPALEEYNSYRWLGGLVACSVLTLIVTFYYLGLLCGLCGYDRNATPTRRGCVSNTGGVFLMVGVGISFLFCWILMIIVVLSFVVGGNVEKLVCEPYQSKKLFQILDTPYLINEEWKYYLSGMVLNKPDINLTFEQVYSDCKDNKGVYTALKLENIYNISDCLDTQQFTQNVSSDFENMEVNIDNIVLLDAAGKKNLQDFISSGVDRIDYGAYLAETAKTPTKVNLLTFAHGLEEKANQLKTLHQSIQDLQHQSSGLGVKVHSIISSLDAAQNFIANSLSSVIVQETKKYGNMIIGYFEYYLQWVKISIMEEVAACKPVATALDSVVSVFLCGYIIDPMNLFWFGIGKATLFLLPALIFAVKLAKYYRRMDSEDVYDDSSVPGTWHLNL
;
A
#
# COMPACT_ATOMS: atom_id res chain seq x y z
N MET A 1 -5.12 -34.08 27.95
CA MET A 1 -5.56 -33.11 28.97
C MET A 1 -5.50 -31.66 28.48
N GLU A 2 -4.35 -31.12 28.03
CA GLU A 2 -4.27 -29.72 27.53
C GLU A 2 -5.00 -29.43 26.20
N ILE A 3 -5.20 -30.45 25.35
CA ILE A 3 -5.71 -30.25 23.97
C ILE A 3 -7.21 -29.94 23.94
N SER A 4 -8.01 -30.52 24.85
CA SER A 4 -9.48 -30.39 24.85
C SER A 4 -9.97 -29.08 25.48
N LEU A 5 -9.33 -28.61 26.55
CA LEU A 5 -9.61 -27.28 27.13
C LEU A 5 -9.18 -26.17 26.19
N ARG A 6 -8.00 -26.30 25.57
CA ARG A 6 -7.53 -25.31 24.58
C ARG A 6 -8.48 -25.21 23.40
N THR A 7 -9.15 -26.29 22.99
CA THR A 7 -10.03 -26.28 21.82
C THR A 7 -11.37 -25.60 22.08
N CYS A 8 -12.01 -25.80 23.24
CA CYS A 8 -13.18 -24.99 23.64
C CYS A 8 -12.83 -23.52 23.82
N PHE A 9 -11.73 -23.22 24.53
CA PHE A 9 -11.28 -21.85 24.77
C PHE A 9 -10.88 -21.13 23.46
N LEU A 10 -10.25 -21.84 22.51
CA LEU A 10 -9.94 -21.32 21.17
C LEU A 10 -11.21 -21.03 20.37
N PHE A 11 -12.27 -21.83 20.53
CA PHE A 11 -13.56 -21.63 19.85
C PHE A 11 -14.35 -20.45 20.42
N TYR A 12 -14.35 -20.29 21.75
CA TYR A 12 -14.97 -19.15 22.42
C TYR A 12 -14.24 -17.84 22.08
N MET A 13 -12.90 -17.84 22.12
CA MET A 13 -12.07 -16.71 21.64
C MET A 13 -12.30 -16.41 20.16
N PHE A 14 -12.53 -17.44 19.35
CA PHE A 14 -12.79 -17.30 17.93
C PHE A 14 -14.11 -16.59 17.64
N TRP A 15 -15.16 -16.89 18.42
CA TRP A 15 -16.50 -16.32 18.22
C TRP A 15 -16.65 -14.91 18.78
N PHE A 16 -16.12 -14.65 19.99
CA PHE A 16 -16.03 -13.29 20.53
C PHE A 16 -15.05 -12.42 19.71
N GLY A 17 -13.99 -13.04 19.18
CA GLY A 17 -13.04 -12.42 18.27
C GLY A 17 -13.67 -11.98 16.95
N LEU A 18 -14.60 -12.76 16.37
CA LEU A 18 -15.29 -12.44 15.12
C LEU A 18 -16.03 -11.10 15.17
N ILE A 19 -16.79 -10.86 16.25
CA ILE A 19 -17.55 -9.60 16.41
C ILE A 19 -16.61 -8.40 16.59
N CYS A 20 -15.56 -8.55 17.42
CA CYS A 20 -14.56 -7.51 17.59
C CYS A 20 -13.77 -7.22 16.31
N GLN A 21 -13.43 -8.25 15.52
CA GLN A 21 -12.70 -8.10 14.26
C GLN A 21 -13.55 -7.43 13.17
N ILE A 22 -14.82 -7.82 13.01
CA ILE A 22 -15.74 -7.13 12.08
C ILE A 22 -15.93 -5.66 12.50
N SER A 23 -16.17 -5.41 13.79
CA SER A 23 -16.27 -4.05 14.33
C SER A 23 -14.99 -3.23 14.12
N TYR A 24 -13.82 -3.86 14.23
CA TYR A 24 -12.52 -3.21 14.00
C TYR A 24 -12.33 -2.84 12.52
N VAL A 25 -12.59 -3.79 11.62
CA VAL A 25 -12.46 -3.59 10.16
C VAL A 25 -13.42 -2.52 9.68
N LEU A 26 -14.69 -2.54 10.11
CA LEU A 26 -15.66 -1.49 9.80
C LEU A 26 -15.25 -0.15 10.43
N GLY A 27 -14.68 -0.15 11.64
CA GLY A 27 -14.19 1.04 12.33
C GLY A 27 -13.03 1.77 11.63
N GLN A 28 -12.29 1.09 10.73
CA GLN A 28 -11.24 1.73 9.92
C GLN A 28 -11.78 2.76 8.91
N TYR A 29 -13.10 2.83 8.72
CA TYR A 29 -13.73 3.90 7.93
C TYR A 29 -13.31 5.29 8.42
N THR A 30 -13.19 5.46 9.74
CA THR A 30 -12.78 6.72 10.36
C THR A 30 -11.42 7.19 9.84
N THR A 31 -10.47 6.28 9.63
CA THR A 31 -9.14 6.60 9.10
C THR A 31 -9.20 7.09 7.65
N ALA A 32 -9.97 6.41 6.79
CA ALA A 32 -10.19 6.85 5.41
C ALA A 32 -10.91 8.22 5.36
N LYS A 33 -11.92 8.41 6.22
CA LYS A 33 -12.65 9.67 6.35
C LYS A 33 -11.76 10.82 6.83
N GLU A 34 -10.95 10.61 7.86
CA GLU A 34 -10.03 11.62 8.39
C GLU A 34 -8.98 12.03 7.36
N LYS A 35 -8.46 11.07 6.59
CA LYS A 35 -7.55 11.37 5.48
C LYS A 35 -8.22 12.18 4.38
N ALA A 36 -9.44 11.81 3.98
CA ALA A 36 -10.23 12.58 3.02
C ALA A 36 -10.54 13.99 3.54
N PHE A 37 -10.91 14.14 4.82
CA PHE A 37 -11.18 15.43 5.44
C PHE A 37 -9.94 16.32 5.46
N SER A 38 -8.79 15.75 5.82
CA SER A 38 -7.52 16.46 5.79
C SER A 38 -7.20 16.98 4.38
N ASP A 39 -7.41 16.17 3.33
CA ASP A 39 -7.14 16.60 1.96
C ASP A 39 -8.20 17.60 1.44
N LEU A 40 -9.45 17.48 1.89
CA LEU A 40 -10.53 18.46 1.66
C LEU A 40 -10.24 19.80 2.33
N ASP A 41 -9.69 19.81 3.55
CA ASP A 41 -9.26 21.03 4.24
C ASP A 41 -8.04 21.67 3.57
N ASN A 42 -7.23 20.88 2.86
CA ASN A 42 -6.08 21.33 2.09
C ASN A 42 -6.39 21.56 0.59
N ILE A 43 -7.64 21.80 0.22
CA ILE A 43 -8.04 22.03 -1.18
C ILE A 43 -7.30 23.22 -1.82
N LYS A 44 -6.93 24.25 -1.03
CA LYS A 44 -6.11 25.39 -1.49
C LYS A 44 -4.81 24.89 -2.13
N SER A 45 -4.05 24.04 -1.44
CA SER A 45 -2.75 23.58 -1.93
C SER A 45 -2.88 22.45 -2.95
N LEU A 46 -3.85 21.55 -2.78
CA LEU A 46 -3.99 20.36 -3.62
C LEU A 46 -4.65 20.66 -4.96
N LEU A 47 -5.87 21.22 -4.95
CA LEU A 47 -6.57 21.59 -6.18
C LEU A 47 -6.10 22.95 -6.70
N GLY A 48 -6.11 23.96 -5.83
CA GLY A 48 -5.71 25.32 -6.19
C GLY A 48 -4.24 25.42 -6.64
N GLY A 49 -3.34 24.77 -5.89
CA GLY A 49 -1.93 24.66 -6.26
C GLY A 49 -1.72 23.82 -7.52
N GLY A 50 -2.48 22.72 -7.70
CA GLY A 50 -2.44 21.91 -8.93
C GLY A 50 -2.77 22.72 -10.19
N ILE A 51 -3.85 23.51 -10.15
CA ILE A 51 -4.23 24.42 -11.24
C ILE A 51 -3.13 25.45 -11.49
N GLN A 52 -2.60 26.06 -10.44
CA GLN A 52 -1.52 27.05 -10.55
C GLN A 52 -0.26 26.47 -11.19
N GLU A 53 0.15 25.25 -10.81
CA GLU A 53 1.34 24.60 -11.36
C GLU A 53 1.22 24.29 -12.86
N GLN A 54 0.03 23.96 -13.35
CA GLN A 54 -0.20 23.75 -14.79
C GLN A 54 -0.03 25.04 -15.62
N LEU A 55 -0.33 26.19 -15.02
CA LEU A 55 -0.25 27.49 -15.69
C LEU A 55 1.12 28.18 -15.51
N ARG A 56 1.85 27.82 -14.44
CA ARG A 56 3.14 28.41 -14.05
C ARG A 56 4.17 28.48 -15.20
N PRO A 57 4.39 27.43 -16.02
CA PRO A 57 5.42 27.44 -17.06
C PRO A 57 5.17 28.44 -18.19
N LYS A 58 3.92 28.91 -18.34
CA LYS A 58 3.52 29.87 -19.37
C LYS A 58 3.35 31.28 -18.82
N ALA A 59 2.92 31.42 -17.57
CA ALA A 59 2.66 32.72 -16.96
C ALA A 59 3.92 33.39 -16.37
N ILE A 60 4.69 32.66 -15.55
CA ILE A 60 5.79 33.25 -14.77
C ILE A 60 6.93 33.79 -15.64
N PRO A 61 7.42 33.09 -16.68
CA PRO A 61 8.52 33.62 -17.51
C PRO A 61 8.16 34.95 -18.18
N VAL A 62 6.91 35.11 -18.60
CA VAL A 62 6.44 36.36 -19.22
C VAL A 62 6.41 37.50 -18.21
N LEU A 63 5.93 37.24 -16.98
CA LEU A 63 5.94 38.24 -15.91
C LEU A 63 7.38 38.66 -15.53
N ASP A 64 8.31 37.70 -15.47
CA ASP A 64 9.74 37.96 -15.22
C ASP A 64 10.35 38.83 -16.34
N ASP A 65 10.02 38.53 -17.60
CA ASP A 65 10.49 39.29 -18.75
C ASP A 65 9.96 40.73 -18.76
N ILE A 66 8.68 40.94 -18.44
CA ILE A 66 8.10 42.29 -18.36
C ILE A 66 8.74 43.08 -17.21
N LYS A 67 9.00 42.43 -16.06
CA LYS A 67 9.71 43.05 -14.93
C LYS A 67 11.13 43.48 -15.32
N ALA A 68 11.87 42.62 -16.02
CA ALA A 68 13.21 42.94 -16.51
C ALA A 68 13.16 44.11 -17.52
N MET A 69 12.15 44.14 -18.38
CA MET A 69 11.93 45.24 -19.32
C MET A 69 11.62 46.56 -18.60
N ALA A 70 10.80 46.54 -17.55
CA ALA A 70 10.50 47.74 -16.75
C ALA A 70 11.78 48.36 -16.15
N ALA A 71 12.70 47.53 -15.67
CA ALA A 71 14.02 47.97 -15.21
C ALA A 71 14.85 48.56 -16.36
N ALA A 72 14.92 47.87 -17.50
CA ALA A 72 15.67 48.33 -18.67
C ALA A 72 15.17 49.68 -19.23
N ILE A 73 13.86 49.94 -19.21
CA ILE A 73 13.27 51.23 -19.64
C ILE A 73 13.76 52.36 -18.73
N LYS A 74 13.79 52.12 -17.41
CA LYS A 74 14.26 53.10 -16.42
C LYS A 74 15.75 53.40 -16.60
N GLU A 75 16.58 52.37 -16.73
CA GLU A 75 18.02 52.49 -16.98
C GLU A 75 18.30 53.25 -18.28
N THR A 76 17.53 52.97 -19.34
CA THR A 76 17.65 53.66 -20.63
C THR A 76 17.39 55.16 -20.50
N ARG A 77 16.42 55.59 -19.68
CA ARG A 77 16.18 57.03 -19.42
C ARG A 77 17.36 57.67 -18.71
N GLU A 78 17.89 57.02 -17.68
CA GLU A 78 19.01 57.54 -16.90
C GLU A 78 20.26 57.69 -17.78
N ALA A 79 20.53 56.69 -18.63
CA ALA A 79 21.62 56.73 -19.60
C ALA A 79 21.44 57.87 -20.63
N LEU A 80 20.23 58.05 -21.18
CA LEU A 80 19.94 59.14 -22.13
C LEU A 80 20.08 60.53 -21.50
N LEU A 81 19.62 60.72 -20.27
CA LEU A 81 19.80 61.97 -19.52
C LEU A 81 21.28 62.30 -19.33
N ASN A 82 22.08 61.29 -18.97
CA ASN A 82 23.51 61.47 -18.80
C ASN A 82 24.19 61.85 -20.11
N VAL A 83 23.91 61.12 -21.20
CA VAL A 83 24.46 61.41 -22.54
C VAL A 83 24.07 62.81 -23.02
N ASN A 84 22.81 63.21 -22.87
CA ASN A 84 22.34 64.53 -23.32
C ASN A 84 22.96 65.67 -22.51
N LYS A 85 23.11 65.49 -21.19
CA LYS A 85 23.80 66.45 -20.32
C LYS A 85 25.27 66.60 -20.74
N THR A 86 26.00 65.49 -20.87
CA THR A 86 27.41 65.49 -21.27
C THR A 86 27.60 66.07 -22.67
N LEU A 87 26.71 65.76 -23.62
CA LEU A 87 26.72 66.37 -24.95
C LEU A 87 26.55 67.90 -24.89
N GLY A 88 25.63 68.39 -24.04
CA GLY A 88 25.40 69.82 -23.85
C GLY A 88 26.61 70.54 -23.23
N GLU A 89 27.25 69.93 -22.22
CA GLU A 89 28.49 70.45 -21.62
C GLU A 89 29.64 70.44 -22.63
N LEU A 90 29.78 69.37 -23.41
CA LEU A 90 30.83 69.24 -24.41
C LEU A 90 30.66 70.26 -25.53
N LYS A 91 29.45 70.48 -26.05
CA LYS A 91 29.16 71.54 -27.04
C LYS A 91 29.62 72.91 -26.54
N LYS A 92 29.34 73.25 -25.27
CA LYS A 92 29.79 74.52 -24.66
C LYS A 92 31.32 74.56 -24.54
N SER A 93 31.95 73.47 -24.12
CA SER A 93 33.39 73.36 -23.95
C SER A 93 34.16 73.44 -25.27
N THR A 94 33.65 72.82 -26.33
CA THR A 94 34.17 72.88 -27.70
C THR A 94 33.98 74.25 -28.32
N ALA A 95 32.81 74.89 -28.14
CA ALA A 95 32.60 76.27 -28.59
C ALA A 95 33.60 77.23 -27.95
N ARG A 96 33.82 77.12 -26.63
CA ARG A 96 34.86 77.90 -25.92
C ARG A 96 36.26 77.63 -26.47
N LEU A 97 36.58 76.37 -26.76
CA LEU A 97 37.87 75.99 -27.34
C LEU A 97 38.05 76.60 -28.73
N SER A 98 37.03 76.51 -29.60
CA SER A 98 37.05 77.12 -30.93
C SER A 98 37.25 78.64 -30.86
N THR A 99 36.56 79.33 -29.94
CA THR A 99 36.81 80.77 -29.69
C THR A 99 38.24 81.03 -29.23
N SER A 100 38.76 80.29 -28.26
CA SER A 100 40.13 80.47 -27.79
C SER A 100 41.18 80.16 -28.86
N LEU A 101 40.95 79.14 -29.70
CA LEU A 101 41.84 78.83 -30.83
C LEU A 101 41.81 79.96 -31.87
N GLN A 102 40.63 80.52 -32.15
CA GLN A 102 40.47 81.66 -33.04
C GLN A 102 41.15 82.92 -32.48
N ASP A 103 41.09 83.15 -31.17
CA ASP A 103 41.81 84.26 -30.52
C ASP A 103 43.32 84.07 -30.64
N VAL A 104 43.84 82.86 -30.37
CA VAL A 104 45.26 82.53 -30.52
C VAL A 104 45.70 82.70 -31.98
N LYS A 105 44.89 82.22 -32.93
CA LYS A 105 45.13 82.38 -34.37
C LYS A 105 45.22 83.86 -34.74
N THR A 106 44.26 84.66 -34.31
CA THR A 106 44.22 86.11 -34.58
C THR A 106 45.43 86.83 -33.99
N ASN A 107 45.81 86.49 -32.75
CA ASN A 107 46.97 87.08 -32.09
C ASN A 107 48.28 86.69 -32.82
N LEU A 108 48.42 85.43 -33.24
CA LEU A 108 49.57 84.98 -34.02
C LEU A 108 49.62 85.64 -35.40
N GLU A 109 48.49 85.77 -36.10
CA GLU A 109 48.40 86.51 -37.36
C GLU A 109 48.82 87.97 -37.18
N GLN A 110 48.44 88.60 -36.07
CA GLN A 110 48.82 89.96 -35.76
C GLN A 110 50.32 90.08 -35.47
N SER A 111 50.90 89.14 -34.72
CA SER A 111 52.35 89.08 -34.48
C SER A 111 53.16 88.82 -35.75
N LEU A 112 52.63 88.04 -36.69
CA LEU A 112 53.27 87.79 -37.99
C LEU A 112 53.25 89.01 -38.93
N ASN A 113 52.47 90.05 -38.61
CA ASN A 113 52.49 91.32 -39.35
C ASN A 113 53.53 92.31 -38.80
N ASP A 114 54.40 91.89 -37.87
CA ASP A 114 55.50 92.70 -37.35
C ASP A 114 56.51 93.07 -38.48
N PRO A 115 57.08 94.30 -38.48
CA PRO A 115 58.04 94.73 -39.49
C PRO A 115 59.27 93.80 -39.62
N GLY A 116 59.67 93.12 -38.54
CA GLY A 116 60.76 92.13 -38.53
C GLY A 116 60.50 90.92 -39.44
N CYS A 117 59.24 90.53 -39.64
CA CYS A 117 58.85 89.46 -40.57
C CYS A 117 58.96 89.84 -42.05
N SER A 118 59.27 91.10 -42.38
CA SER A 118 59.49 91.55 -43.77
C SER A 118 60.95 91.46 -44.23
N VAL A 119 61.87 91.14 -43.32
CA VAL A 119 63.33 91.10 -43.54
C VAL A 119 63.79 89.66 -43.76
N GLN A 120 64.83 89.46 -44.58
CA GLN A 120 65.46 88.15 -44.78
C GLN A 120 66.57 87.95 -43.74
N PRO A 121 66.72 86.75 -43.14
CA PRO A 121 66.05 85.46 -43.45
C PRO A 121 64.71 85.20 -42.73
N GLU A 122 64.23 86.09 -41.87
CA GLU A 122 63.08 85.88 -40.98
C GLU A 122 61.75 85.69 -41.74
N ARG A 123 61.62 86.30 -42.92
CA ARG A 123 60.43 86.22 -43.78
C ARG A 123 60.04 84.79 -44.15
N ALA A 124 61.01 83.92 -44.46
CA ALA A 124 60.73 82.54 -44.83
C ALA A 124 60.10 81.77 -43.65
N THR A 125 60.58 82.02 -42.44
CA THR A 125 60.04 81.44 -41.21
C THR A 125 58.64 81.97 -40.89
N CYS A 126 58.42 83.29 -41.02
CA CYS A 126 57.10 83.88 -40.79
C CYS A 126 56.06 83.41 -41.81
N ASP A 127 56.44 83.25 -43.08
CA ASP A 127 55.55 82.71 -44.13
C ASP A 127 55.19 81.23 -43.88
N ASP A 128 56.15 80.40 -43.45
CA ASP A 128 55.91 79.00 -43.07
C ASP A 128 54.92 78.90 -41.90
N VAL A 129 55.14 79.67 -40.83
CA VAL A 129 54.21 79.74 -39.69
C VAL A 129 52.82 80.22 -40.15
N ARG A 130 52.76 81.20 -41.05
CA ARG A 130 51.48 81.70 -41.59
C ARG A 130 50.69 80.63 -42.34
N THR A 131 51.37 79.72 -43.05
CA THR A 131 50.69 78.60 -43.74
C THR A 131 50.16 77.53 -42.79
N THR A 132 50.78 77.36 -41.62
CA THR A 132 50.39 76.34 -40.63
C THR A 132 49.27 76.82 -39.69
N LEU A 133 49.01 78.13 -39.57
CA LEU A 133 47.92 78.68 -38.74
C LEU A 133 46.52 78.17 -39.09
N ASN A 134 46.27 77.79 -40.34
CA ASN A 134 44.99 77.20 -40.76
C ASN A 134 44.78 75.76 -40.25
N GLN A 135 45.81 75.17 -39.65
CA GLN A 135 45.70 73.87 -38.99
C GLN A 135 45.26 74.02 -37.53
N LEU A 136 45.24 75.23 -36.98
CA LEU A 136 44.85 75.52 -35.60
C LEU A 136 43.34 75.76 -35.44
N ASP A 137 42.53 74.86 -36.01
CA ASP A 137 41.07 74.86 -35.89
C ASP A 137 40.57 73.66 -35.07
N ASP A 138 39.32 73.73 -34.63
CA ASP A 138 38.62 72.58 -34.07
C ASP A 138 38.42 71.47 -35.12
N ASN A 139 38.48 70.23 -34.67
CA ASN A 139 38.41 69.05 -35.54
C ASN A 139 37.10 68.25 -35.37
N THR A 140 36.17 68.77 -34.56
CA THR A 140 34.93 68.09 -34.17
C THR A 140 33.70 68.90 -34.54
N ASN A 141 32.76 68.34 -35.30
CA ASN A 141 31.52 69.03 -35.69
C ASN A 141 30.36 68.71 -34.74
N LEU A 142 30.64 68.73 -33.42
CA LEU A 142 29.68 68.35 -32.39
C LEU A 142 28.40 69.22 -32.40
N GLY A 143 28.49 70.45 -32.91
CA GLY A 143 27.34 71.36 -33.05
C GLY A 143 26.24 70.84 -33.97
N GLN A 144 26.56 69.96 -34.93
CA GLN A 144 25.60 69.40 -35.89
C GLN A 144 24.82 68.21 -35.34
N LEU A 145 25.24 67.62 -34.21
CA LEU A 145 24.53 66.50 -33.60
C LEU A 145 23.21 66.98 -32.97
N PRO A 146 22.08 66.30 -33.24
CA PRO A 146 20.80 66.67 -32.63
C PRO A 146 20.82 66.45 -31.11
N SER A 147 19.99 67.19 -30.38
CA SER A 147 19.78 66.90 -28.95
C SER A 147 18.89 65.66 -28.79
N LEU A 148 18.99 65.00 -27.64
CA LEU A 148 18.21 63.81 -27.32
C LEU A 148 16.96 64.14 -26.47
N ASP A 149 16.62 65.42 -26.33
CA ASP A 149 15.52 65.89 -25.48
C ASP A 149 14.19 65.24 -25.86
N LYS A 150 13.91 65.11 -27.17
CA LYS A 150 12.67 64.49 -27.66
C LYS A 150 12.52 63.02 -27.21
N GLN A 151 13.61 62.25 -27.26
CA GLN A 151 13.63 60.85 -26.85
C GLN A 151 13.51 60.73 -25.32
N ILE A 152 14.15 61.64 -24.60
CA ILE A 152 14.04 61.74 -23.13
C ILE A 152 12.60 62.06 -22.72
N ASP A 153 11.94 63.01 -23.39
CA ASP A 153 10.54 63.39 -23.12
C ASP A 153 9.60 62.22 -23.41
N ASN A 154 9.79 61.53 -24.55
CA ASN A 154 9.00 60.36 -24.91
C ASN A 154 9.12 59.23 -23.86
N ILE A 155 10.33 58.91 -23.39
CA ILE A 155 10.51 57.89 -22.34
C ILE A 155 10.00 58.39 -20.98
N THR A 156 10.11 59.69 -20.71
CA THR A 156 9.54 60.29 -19.49
C THR A 156 8.02 60.13 -19.46
N HIS A 157 7.36 60.25 -20.63
CA HIS A 157 5.94 59.96 -20.77
C HIS A 157 5.63 58.46 -20.55
N VAL A 158 6.44 57.55 -21.10
CA VAL A 158 6.32 56.10 -20.84
C VAL A 158 6.42 55.80 -19.35
N LEU A 159 7.37 56.39 -18.63
CA LEU A 159 7.57 56.14 -17.20
C LEU A 159 6.52 56.79 -16.28
N GLN A 160 5.51 57.49 -16.83
CA GLN A 160 4.35 57.93 -16.05
C GLN A 160 3.46 56.74 -15.65
N THR A 161 3.46 55.66 -16.43
CA THR A 161 2.81 54.40 -16.05
C THR A 161 3.83 53.53 -15.31
N ASP A 162 3.51 53.14 -14.08
CA ASP A 162 4.36 52.23 -13.32
C ASP A 162 4.17 50.78 -13.79
N LEU A 163 4.92 50.41 -14.83
CA LEU A 163 4.93 49.05 -15.37
C LEU A 163 5.35 48.02 -14.30
N SER A 164 6.18 48.40 -13.32
CA SER A 164 6.58 47.48 -12.24
C SER A 164 5.40 47.17 -11.33
N SER A 165 4.57 48.16 -11.02
CA SER A 165 3.33 47.97 -10.26
C SER A 165 2.33 47.07 -11.01
N LEU A 166 2.13 47.29 -12.31
CA LEU A 166 1.20 46.49 -13.12
C LEU A 166 1.63 45.02 -13.23
N VAL A 167 2.93 44.76 -13.36
CA VAL A 167 3.46 43.39 -13.34
C VAL A 167 3.26 42.74 -11.96
N GLN A 168 3.40 43.51 -10.88
CA GLN A 168 3.15 43.01 -9.52
C GLN A 168 1.68 42.63 -9.32
N GLU A 169 0.74 43.37 -9.92
CA GLU A 169 -0.68 42.99 -9.97
C GLU A 169 -0.88 41.69 -10.76
N GLY A 170 -0.17 41.50 -11.88
CA GLY A 170 -0.16 40.24 -12.63
C GLY A 170 0.31 39.04 -11.79
N TYR A 171 1.41 39.18 -11.05
CA TYR A 171 1.85 38.15 -10.09
C TYR A 171 0.81 37.90 -9.00
N LYS A 172 0.18 38.95 -8.48
CA LYS A 172 -0.85 38.81 -7.44
C LYS A 172 -2.05 38.05 -7.97
N SER A 173 -2.59 38.42 -9.13
CA SER A 173 -3.69 37.72 -9.78
C SER A 173 -3.38 36.24 -10.01
N PHE A 174 -2.14 35.92 -10.43
CA PHE A 174 -1.69 34.54 -10.59
C PHE A 174 -1.51 33.79 -9.26
N ASN A 175 -1.02 34.47 -8.23
CA ASN A 175 -0.78 33.87 -6.91
C ASN A 175 -2.05 33.70 -6.07
N ASP A 176 -3.10 34.44 -6.38
CA ASP A 176 -4.41 34.38 -5.71
C ASP A 176 -5.29 33.23 -6.27
N ILE A 177 -4.89 32.56 -7.37
CA ILE A 177 -5.59 31.40 -7.95
C ILE A 177 -5.96 30.35 -6.89
N PRO A 178 -5.03 29.86 -6.05
CA PRO A 178 -5.35 28.83 -5.07
C PRO A 178 -6.37 29.30 -4.01
N GLU A 179 -6.33 30.58 -3.66
CA GLU A 179 -7.25 31.19 -2.69
C GLU A 179 -8.65 31.37 -3.27
N SER A 180 -8.75 31.78 -4.54
CA SER A 180 -10.03 31.85 -5.24
C SER A 180 -10.70 30.48 -5.33
N VAL A 181 -9.92 29.44 -5.67
CA VAL A 181 -10.40 28.05 -5.67
C VAL A 181 -10.92 27.66 -4.29
N GLN A 182 -10.16 27.92 -3.21
CA GLN A 182 -10.60 27.60 -1.84
C GLN A 182 -11.92 28.31 -1.49
N ASN A 183 -12.04 29.60 -1.79
CA ASN A 183 -13.21 30.40 -1.42
C ASN A 183 -14.47 29.98 -2.19
N GLN A 184 -14.35 29.56 -3.45
CA GLN A 184 -15.49 29.12 -4.25
C GLN A 184 -15.92 27.68 -3.97
N THR A 185 -15.02 26.84 -3.44
CA THR A 185 -15.27 25.41 -3.23
C THR A 185 -15.77 25.06 -1.83
N VAL A 186 -15.95 26.04 -0.94
CA VAL A 186 -16.38 25.84 0.46
C VAL A 186 -17.66 25.01 0.57
N ASP A 187 -18.68 25.36 -0.20
CA ASP A 187 -19.99 24.69 -0.12
C ASP A 187 -19.92 23.25 -0.64
N VAL A 188 -19.19 23.01 -1.73
CA VAL A 188 -18.98 21.67 -2.30
C VAL A 188 -18.19 20.79 -1.33
N VAL A 189 -17.11 21.32 -0.74
CA VAL A 189 -16.32 20.62 0.28
C VAL A 189 -17.18 20.28 1.49
N SER A 190 -18.03 21.21 1.95
CA SER A 190 -18.97 20.97 3.04
C SER A 190 -19.99 19.87 2.69
N GLY A 191 -20.52 19.90 1.47
CA GLY A 191 -21.42 18.87 0.93
C GLY A 191 -20.77 17.48 0.94
N ILE A 192 -19.55 17.37 0.41
CA ILE A 192 -18.79 16.12 0.41
C ILE A 192 -18.54 15.63 1.84
N LYS A 193 -18.11 16.50 2.75
CA LYS A 193 -17.92 16.14 4.17
C LYS A 193 -19.22 15.64 4.82
N SER A 194 -20.37 16.24 4.48
CA SER A 194 -21.68 15.79 4.94
C SER A 194 -22.02 14.40 4.41
N THR A 195 -21.82 14.16 3.11
CA THR A 195 -22.00 12.85 2.46
C THR A 195 -21.14 11.78 3.14
N LEU A 196 -19.86 12.08 3.37
CA LEU A 196 -18.93 11.19 4.09
C LEU A 196 -19.33 10.95 5.55
N ASN A 197 -19.89 11.94 6.25
CA ASN A 197 -20.40 11.73 7.60
C ASN A 197 -21.66 10.86 7.60
N SER A 198 -22.57 11.05 6.65
CA SER A 198 -23.77 10.22 6.49
C SER A 198 -23.41 8.76 6.20
N ILE A 199 -22.37 8.52 5.40
CA ILE A 199 -21.88 7.17 5.15
C ILE A 199 -21.28 6.56 6.42
N GLY A 200 -20.54 7.36 7.21
CA GLY A 200 -20.04 6.92 8.50
C GLY A 200 -21.14 6.44 9.44
N SER A 201 -22.26 7.18 9.52
CA SER A 201 -23.39 6.77 10.35
C SER A 201 -24.11 5.53 9.79
N HIS A 202 -24.17 5.34 8.47
CA HIS A 202 -24.64 4.08 7.89
C HIS A 202 -23.76 2.89 8.27
N ILE A 203 -22.43 3.05 8.23
CA ILE A 203 -21.48 2.00 8.63
C ILE A 203 -21.59 1.69 10.13
N GLU A 204 -21.80 2.71 10.97
CA GLU A 204 -22.06 2.52 12.41
C GLU A 204 -23.39 1.78 12.67
N ASN A 205 -24.47 2.13 11.96
CA ASN A 205 -25.74 1.40 12.04
C ASN A 205 -25.59 -0.05 11.58
N VAL A 206 -24.78 -0.30 10.55
CA VAL A 206 -24.49 -1.65 10.06
C VAL A 206 -23.69 -2.45 11.08
N LYS A 207 -22.74 -1.82 11.78
CA LYS A 207 -22.04 -2.44 12.92
C LYS A 207 -23.02 -2.85 14.02
N GLU A 208 -24.04 -2.05 14.30
CA GLU A 208 -25.09 -2.40 15.27
C GLU A 208 -26.04 -3.50 14.76
N GLN A 209 -26.38 -3.51 13.47
CA GLN A 209 -27.25 -4.53 12.86
C GLN A 209 -26.54 -5.88 12.62
N ILE A 210 -25.24 -5.86 12.30
CA ILE A 210 -24.36 -7.04 12.26
C ILE A 210 -24.00 -7.49 13.68
N SER A 211 -24.61 -6.94 14.74
CA SER A 211 -24.61 -7.59 16.04
C SER A 211 -25.37 -8.92 15.94
N ILE A 212 -24.69 -9.94 15.42
CA ILE A 212 -25.14 -11.32 15.31
C ILE A 212 -25.30 -11.92 16.73
N GLN A 213 -25.02 -11.15 17.79
CA GLN A 213 -25.16 -11.49 19.20
C GLN A 213 -26.45 -12.28 19.47
N ASN A 214 -27.61 -11.84 18.99
CA ASN A 214 -28.89 -12.50 19.31
C ASN A 214 -29.15 -13.80 18.54
N LYS A 215 -28.48 -14.04 17.40
CA LYS A 215 -28.57 -15.31 16.66
C LYS A 215 -27.44 -16.28 17.03
N LEU A 216 -26.32 -15.74 17.52
CA LEU A 216 -25.12 -16.50 17.90
C LEU A 216 -25.09 -16.92 19.37
N THR A 217 -25.85 -16.27 20.25
CA THR A 217 -26.03 -16.71 21.64
C THR A 217 -26.48 -18.17 21.72
N GLY A 218 -27.43 -18.60 20.87
CA GLY A 218 -27.87 -20.00 20.82
C GLY A 218 -26.76 -21.00 20.45
N PHE A 219 -25.74 -20.57 19.69
CA PHE A 219 -24.57 -21.41 19.39
C PHE A 219 -23.51 -21.34 20.51
N SER A 220 -23.36 -20.18 21.15
CA SER A 220 -22.51 -20.00 22.33
C SER A 220 -23.00 -20.85 23.50
N ASP A 221 -24.31 -20.90 23.75
CA ASP A 221 -24.92 -21.69 24.80
C ASP A 221 -24.69 -23.20 24.57
N GLN A 222 -24.82 -23.66 23.32
CA GLN A 222 -24.50 -25.04 22.95
C GLN A 222 -23.00 -25.38 23.12
N ILE A 223 -22.11 -24.40 22.95
CA ILE A 223 -20.67 -24.58 23.17
C ILE A 223 -20.33 -24.59 24.66
N ASP A 224 -20.92 -23.71 25.46
CA ASP A 224 -20.75 -23.69 26.92
C ASP A 224 -21.22 -25.02 27.54
N ASP A 225 -22.30 -25.61 27.01
CA ASP A 225 -22.75 -26.95 27.39
C ASP A 225 -21.72 -28.03 27.05
N VAL A 226 -21.07 -27.94 25.87
CA VAL A 226 -20.01 -28.88 25.46
C VAL A 226 -18.75 -28.68 26.30
N GLU A 227 -18.34 -27.45 26.59
CA GLU A 227 -17.20 -27.14 27.46
C GLU A 227 -17.43 -27.71 28.86
N THR A 228 -18.62 -27.46 29.43
CA THR A 228 -19.02 -27.97 30.74
C THR A 228 -19.08 -29.50 30.75
N TYR A 229 -19.61 -30.11 29.68
CA TYR A 229 -19.66 -31.56 29.54
C TYR A 229 -18.26 -32.18 29.43
N VAL A 230 -17.37 -31.59 28.64
CA VAL A 230 -15.98 -32.01 28.49
C VAL A 230 -15.23 -31.88 29.81
N HIS A 231 -15.35 -30.74 30.49
CA HIS A 231 -14.74 -30.51 31.80
C HIS A 231 -15.19 -31.50 32.86
N ARG A 232 -16.48 -31.86 32.85
CA ARG A 232 -17.06 -32.81 33.80
C ARG A 232 -16.73 -34.26 33.46
N THR A 233 -16.62 -34.61 32.18
CA THR A 233 -16.48 -36.01 31.73
C THR A 233 -15.01 -36.43 31.59
N LEU A 234 -14.10 -35.49 31.32
CA LEU A 234 -12.65 -35.76 31.24
C LEU A 234 -12.04 -36.45 32.47
N PRO A 235 -12.28 -36.00 33.72
CA PRO A 235 -11.72 -36.67 34.89
C PRO A 235 -12.23 -38.11 35.05
N ALA A 236 -13.50 -38.37 34.70
CA ALA A 236 -14.06 -39.71 34.69
C ALA A 236 -13.43 -40.62 33.61
N LEU A 237 -12.93 -40.06 32.51
CA LEU A 237 -12.23 -40.79 31.46
C LEU A 237 -10.79 -41.18 31.85
N GLU A 238 -10.11 -40.36 32.67
CA GLU A 238 -8.81 -40.73 33.23
C GLU A 238 -8.92 -41.87 34.26
N GLU A 239 -9.96 -41.84 35.09
CA GLU A 239 -10.31 -42.97 35.96
C GLU A 239 -10.65 -44.22 35.15
N TYR A 240 -11.49 -44.10 34.12
CA TYR A 240 -11.82 -45.20 33.21
C TYR A 240 -10.59 -45.79 32.53
N ASN A 241 -9.64 -44.95 32.09
CA ASN A 241 -8.41 -45.42 31.47
C ASN A 241 -7.56 -46.26 32.43
N SER A 242 -7.54 -45.90 33.72
CA SER A 242 -6.88 -46.68 34.77
C SER A 242 -7.53 -48.05 34.95
N TYR A 243 -8.86 -48.12 34.98
CA TYR A 243 -9.60 -49.40 35.04
C TYR A 243 -9.40 -50.25 33.79
N ARG A 244 -9.40 -49.63 32.60
CA ARG A 244 -9.15 -50.31 31.32
C ARG A 244 -7.74 -50.93 31.28
N TRP A 245 -6.73 -50.17 31.70
CA TRP A 245 -5.36 -50.67 31.78
C TRP A 245 -5.24 -51.82 32.77
N LEU A 246 -5.83 -51.70 33.96
CA LEU A 246 -5.85 -52.75 34.98
C LEU A 246 -6.55 -54.01 34.47
N GLY A 247 -7.73 -53.87 33.86
CA GLY A 247 -8.48 -54.98 33.26
C GLY A 247 -7.68 -55.69 32.16
N GLY A 248 -6.97 -54.93 31.33
CA GLY A 248 -6.08 -55.48 30.32
C GLY A 248 -4.90 -56.24 30.92
N LEU A 249 -4.28 -55.71 31.97
CA LEU A 249 -3.19 -56.37 32.69
C LEU A 249 -3.66 -57.71 33.30
N VAL A 250 -4.84 -57.73 33.93
CA VAL A 250 -5.45 -58.94 34.50
C VAL A 250 -5.76 -59.97 33.42
N ALA A 251 -6.35 -59.56 32.29
CA ALA A 251 -6.65 -60.49 31.20
C ALA A 251 -5.36 -61.10 30.61
N CYS A 252 -4.32 -60.27 30.41
CA CYS A 252 -3.02 -60.72 29.95
C CYS A 252 -2.33 -61.65 30.96
N SER A 253 -2.41 -61.36 32.27
CA SER A 253 -1.79 -62.20 33.30
C SER A 253 -2.43 -63.57 33.42
N VAL A 254 -3.76 -63.67 33.24
CA VAL A 254 -4.46 -64.96 33.17
C VAL A 254 -4.00 -65.77 31.96
N LEU A 255 -3.88 -65.14 30.78
CA LEU A 255 -3.39 -65.81 29.57
C LEU A 255 -1.93 -66.29 29.73
N THR A 256 -1.04 -65.47 30.27
CA THR A 256 0.36 -65.86 30.48
C THR A 256 0.47 -66.97 31.51
N LEU A 257 -0.35 -66.97 32.56
CA LEU A 257 -0.42 -68.05 33.54
C LEU A 257 -0.82 -69.38 32.89
N ILE A 258 -1.87 -69.37 32.07
CA ILE A 258 -2.32 -70.56 31.31
C ILE A 258 -1.20 -71.09 30.42
N VAL A 259 -0.57 -70.22 29.63
CA VAL A 259 0.52 -70.60 28.72
C VAL A 259 1.72 -71.13 29.51
N THR A 260 2.03 -70.56 30.67
CA THR A 260 3.14 -71.02 31.53
C THR A 260 2.88 -72.43 32.04
N PHE A 261 1.66 -72.74 32.50
CA PHE A 261 1.31 -74.11 32.92
C PHE A 261 1.36 -75.11 31.76
N TYR A 262 0.91 -74.73 30.56
CA TYR A 262 1.06 -75.58 29.38
C TYR A 262 2.52 -75.79 29.01
N TYR A 263 3.34 -74.74 29.05
CA TYR A 263 4.77 -74.84 28.75
C TYR A 263 5.51 -75.73 29.76
N LEU A 264 5.33 -75.50 31.06
CA LEU A 264 5.93 -76.34 32.11
C LEU A 264 5.42 -77.77 32.03
N GLY A 265 4.14 -77.96 31.74
CA GLY A 265 3.53 -79.27 31.55
C GLY A 265 4.13 -80.03 30.36
N LEU A 266 4.37 -79.34 29.24
CA LEU A 266 5.05 -79.91 28.07
C LEU A 266 6.52 -80.19 28.35
N LEU A 267 7.25 -79.28 29.00
CA LEU A 267 8.68 -79.44 29.29
C LEU A 267 8.94 -80.59 30.26
N CYS A 268 8.25 -80.62 31.40
CA CYS A 268 8.34 -81.72 32.36
C CYS A 268 7.79 -83.02 31.79
N GLY A 269 6.72 -82.95 30.98
CA GLY A 269 6.15 -84.09 30.28
C GLY A 269 7.15 -84.73 29.32
N LEU A 270 7.74 -83.96 28.42
CA LEU A 270 8.70 -84.44 27.42
C LEU A 270 10.02 -84.90 28.04
N CYS A 271 10.60 -84.14 28.97
CA CYS A 271 11.85 -84.52 29.63
C CYS A 271 11.69 -85.72 30.58
N GLY A 272 10.49 -85.90 31.15
CA GLY A 272 10.20 -86.99 32.07
C GLY A 272 9.64 -88.25 31.42
N TYR A 273 9.26 -88.20 30.13
CA TYR A 273 8.58 -89.29 29.45
C TYR A 273 9.53 -90.46 29.17
N ASP A 274 9.16 -91.65 29.66
CA ASP A 274 9.85 -92.91 29.38
C ASP A 274 8.92 -93.82 28.57
N ARG A 275 9.39 -94.25 27.39
CA ARG A 275 8.64 -95.09 26.45
C ARG A 275 8.42 -96.51 26.96
N ASN A 276 9.26 -96.99 27.88
CA ASN A 276 9.23 -98.36 28.39
C ASN A 276 8.49 -98.49 29.73
N ALA A 277 8.08 -97.36 30.33
CA ALA A 277 7.36 -97.36 31.60
C ALA A 277 5.86 -97.58 31.38
N THR A 278 5.28 -98.55 32.10
CA THR A 278 3.83 -98.75 32.11
C THR A 278 3.12 -97.57 32.81
N PRO A 279 1.81 -97.33 32.55
CA PRO A 279 1.11 -96.16 33.08
C PRO A 279 1.13 -96.03 34.62
N THR A 280 1.25 -97.13 35.36
CA THR A 280 1.35 -97.13 36.83
C THR A 280 2.76 -96.82 37.36
N ARG A 281 3.79 -96.91 36.51
CA ARG A 281 5.22 -96.77 36.90
C ARG A 281 5.91 -95.51 36.38
N ARG A 282 5.19 -94.57 35.77
CA ARG A 282 5.77 -93.33 35.19
C ARG A 282 6.56 -92.51 36.21
N GLY A 283 7.68 -91.92 35.79
CA GLY A 283 8.55 -91.10 36.66
C GLY A 283 7.86 -89.88 37.27
N CYS A 284 8.40 -89.38 38.39
CA CYS A 284 7.82 -88.23 39.10
C CYS A 284 7.74 -86.98 38.20
N VAL A 285 8.77 -86.72 37.39
CA VAL A 285 8.85 -85.55 36.49
C VAL A 285 7.75 -85.60 35.41
N SER A 286 7.52 -86.77 34.80
CA SER A 286 6.42 -86.97 33.84
C SER A 286 5.06 -86.77 34.50
N ASN A 287 4.86 -87.33 35.71
CA ASN A 287 3.60 -87.18 36.41
C ASN A 287 3.31 -85.70 36.73
N THR A 288 4.32 -84.95 37.18
CA THR A 288 4.23 -83.50 37.41
C THR A 288 3.89 -82.75 36.12
N GLY A 289 4.46 -83.13 34.97
CA GLY A 289 4.11 -82.57 33.67
C GLY A 289 2.62 -82.77 33.31
N GLY A 290 2.09 -83.97 33.52
CA GLY A 290 0.67 -84.27 33.33
C GLY A 290 -0.24 -83.48 34.28
N VAL A 291 0.17 -83.28 35.53
CA VAL A 291 -0.56 -82.45 36.51
C VAL A 291 -0.58 -80.98 36.06
N PHE A 292 0.56 -80.41 35.65
CA PHE A 292 0.60 -79.03 35.16
C PHE A 292 -0.26 -78.81 33.92
N LEU A 293 -0.29 -79.75 32.98
CA LEU A 293 -1.22 -79.69 31.84
C LEU A 293 -2.68 -79.67 32.30
N MET A 294 -3.07 -80.53 33.25
CA MET A 294 -4.45 -80.56 33.76
C MET A 294 -4.83 -79.33 34.58
N VAL A 295 -3.88 -78.74 35.33
CA VAL A 295 -4.09 -77.45 36.02
C VAL A 295 -4.30 -76.34 34.99
N GLY A 296 -3.48 -76.28 33.93
CA GLY A 296 -3.65 -75.33 32.83
C GLY A 296 -5.00 -75.48 32.11
N VAL A 297 -5.46 -76.72 31.89
CA VAL A 297 -6.79 -77.02 31.34
C VAL A 297 -7.90 -76.51 32.28
N GLY A 298 -7.79 -76.77 33.58
CA GLY A 298 -8.77 -76.32 34.57
C GLY A 298 -8.90 -74.79 34.63
N ILE A 299 -7.77 -74.08 34.69
CA ILE A 299 -7.74 -72.60 34.67
C ILE A 299 -8.32 -72.07 33.34
N SER A 300 -7.97 -72.72 32.22
CA SER A 300 -8.50 -72.34 30.90
C SER A 300 -10.03 -72.47 30.85
N PHE A 301 -10.61 -73.57 31.32
CA PHE A 301 -12.08 -73.70 31.36
C PHE A 301 -12.74 -72.66 32.28
N LEU A 302 -12.11 -72.32 33.40
CA LEU A 302 -12.64 -71.34 34.35
C LEU A 302 -12.72 -69.93 33.76
N PHE A 303 -11.69 -69.51 33.02
CA PHE A 303 -11.59 -68.14 32.49
C PHE A 303 -11.96 -67.98 31.00
N CYS A 304 -12.07 -69.06 30.23
CA CYS A 304 -12.30 -68.97 28.77
C CYS A 304 -13.60 -68.23 28.43
N TRP A 305 -14.70 -68.49 29.15
CA TRP A 305 -15.96 -67.82 28.88
C TRP A 305 -15.90 -66.31 29.20
N ILE A 306 -15.18 -65.92 30.26
CA ILE A 306 -14.95 -64.52 30.65
C ILE A 306 -14.12 -63.81 29.55
N LEU A 307 -13.02 -64.44 29.13
CA LEU A 307 -12.16 -63.91 28.06
C LEU A 307 -12.94 -63.75 26.74
N MET A 308 -13.80 -64.72 26.40
CA MET A 308 -14.64 -64.62 25.21
C MET A 308 -15.66 -63.48 25.30
N ILE A 309 -16.32 -63.29 26.44
CA ILE A 309 -17.25 -62.15 26.63
C ILE A 309 -16.52 -60.82 26.48
N ILE A 310 -15.34 -60.67 27.11
CA ILE A 310 -14.53 -59.45 27.01
C ILE A 310 -14.17 -59.17 25.55
N VAL A 311 -13.69 -60.19 24.82
CA VAL A 311 -13.33 -60.04 23.39
C VAL A 311 -14.53 -59.62 22.56
N VAL A 312 -15.69 -60.26 22.75
CA VAL A 312 -16.90 -59.94 21.96
C VAL A 312 -17.39 -58.52 22.23
N LEU A 313 -17.48 -58.10 23.50
CA LEU A 313 -17.93 -56.75 23.85
C LEU A 313 -16.97 -55.69 23.30
N SER A 314 -15.66 -55.88 23.49
CA SER A 314 -14.65 -54.95 22.96
C SER A 314 -14.61 -54.93 21.43
N PHE A 315 -14.84 -56.06 20.76
CA PHE A 315 -14.96 -56.13 19.29
C PHE A 315 -16.20 -55.38 18.79
N VAL A 316 -17.36 -55.62 19.39
CA VAL A 316 -18.61 -54.99 18.95
C VAL A 316 -18.51 -53.47 19.08
N VAL A 317 -17.95 -52.95 20.17
CA VAL A 317 -17.78 -51.50 20.29
C VAL A 317 -16.65 -51.01 19.38
N GLY A 318 -15.46 -51.60 19.47
CA GLY A 318 -14.25 -51.07 18.81
C GLY A 318 -14.31 -51.21 17.29
N GLY A 319 -14.72 -52.37 16.80
CA GLY A 319 -14.82 -52.64 15.36
C GLY A 319 -15.90 -51.80 14.69
N ASN A 320 -17.05 -51.60 15.34
CA ASN A 320 -18.11 -50.77 14.77
C ASN A 320 -17.73 -49.28 14.79
N VAL A 321 -17.15 -48.75 15.88
CA VAL A 321 -16.73 -47.33 15.90
C VAL A 321 -15.62 -47.08 14.88
N GLU A 322 -14.68 -48.00 14.73
CA GLU A 322 -13.62 -47.91 13.70
C GLU A 322 -14.21 -47.81 12.29
N LYS A 323 -15.14 -48.71 11.94
CA LYS A 323 -15.72 -48.79 10.60
C LYS A 323 -16.82 -47.76 10.32
N LEU A 324 -17.58 -47.33 11.32
CA LEU A 324 -18.72 -46.41 11.13
C LEU A 324 -18.37 -44.94 11.41
N VAL A 325 -17.34 -44.68 12.23
CA VAL A 325 -16.97 -43.31 12.63
C VAL A 325 -15.56 -42.96 12.15
N CYS A 326 -14.54 -43.72 12.56
CA CYS A 326 -13.14 -43.32 12.36
C CYS A 326 -12.70 -43.31 10.89
N GLU A 327 -12.91 -44.41 10.17
CA GLU A 327 -12.56 -44.51 8.74
C GLU A 327 -13.42 -43.57 7.86
N PRO A 328 -14.76 -43.46 8.05
CA PRO A 328 -15.58 -42.48 7.34
C PRO A 328 -15.23 -41.02 7.65
N TYR A 329 -14.77 -40.71 8.86
CA TYR A 329 -14.34 -39.35 9.22
C TYR A 329 -13.07 -38.94 8.46
N GLN A 330 -12.04 -39.78 8.46
CA GLN A 330 -10.79 -39.51 7.73
C GLN A 330 -11.01 -39.35 6.22
N SER A 331 -11.92 -40.15 5.66
CA SER A 331 -12.29 -40.08 4.23
C SER A 331 -13.33 -39.01 3.90
N LYS A 332 -13.78 -38.22 4.89
CA LYS A 332 -14.88 -37.24 4.80
C LYS A 332 -16.25 -37.81 4.39
N LYS A 333 -16.37 -39.13 4.21
CA LYS A 333 -17.63 -39.82 3.90
C LYS A 333 -18.67 -39.63 5.00
N LEU A 334 -18.24 -39.49 6.25
CA LEU A 334 -19.15 -39.20 7.36
C LEU A 334 -19.91 -37.88 7.14
N PHE A 335 -19.21 -36.84 6.67
CA PHE A 335 -19.84 -35.56 6.33
C PHE A 335 -20.77 -35.69 5.14
N GLN A 336 -20.38 -36.44 4.10
CA GLN A 336 -21.26 -36.71 2.95
C GLN A 336 -22.57 -37.42 3.33
N ILE A 337 -22.54 -38.28 4.35
CA ILE A 337 -23.77 -38.91 4.88
C ILE A 337 -24.64 -37.86 5.57
N LEU A 338 -24.06 -37.01 6.43
CA LEU A 338 -24.78 -35.91 7.09
C LEU A 338 -25.34 -34.89 6.09
N ASP A 339 -24.69 -34.76 4.93
CA ASP A 339 -25.10 -33.89 3.82
C ASP A 339 -26.18 -34.50 2.93
N THR A 340 -26.64 -35.73 3.22
CA THR A 340 -27.73 -36.35 2.46
C THR A 340 -29.02 -35.54 2.62
N PRO A 341 -29.65 -35.10 1.53
CA PRO A 341 -30.83 -34.26 1.62
C PRO A 341 -31.95 -34.92 2.41
N TYR A 342 -32.59 -34.16 3.29
CA TYR A 342 -33.73 -34.58 4.12
C TYR A 342 -33.44 -35.70 5.14
N LEU A 343 -32.18 -36.11 5.33
CA LEU A 343 -31.82 -37.21 6.22
C LEU A 343 -32.01 -36.88 7.70
N ILE A 344 -31.51 -35.71 8.14
CA ILE A 344 -31.55 -35.30 9.54
C ILE A 344 -32.90 -34.65 9.88
N ASN A 345 -33.51 -33.97 8.92
CA ASN A 345 -34.80 -33.30 9.08
C ASN A 345 -35.55 -33.34 7.75
N GLU A 346 -36.80 -33.80 7.77
CA GLU A 346 -37.64 -33.99 6.57
C GLU A 346 -38.01 -32.67 5.87
N GLU A 347 -37.97 -31.53 6.58
CA GLU A 347 -38.29 -30.21 6.04
C GLU A 347 -37.07 -29.52 5.43
N TRP A 348 -35.84 -29.93 5.78
CA TRP A 348 -34.62 -29.23 5.39
C TRP A 348 -33.82 -30.02 4.37
N LYS A 349 -33.74 -29.49 3.15
CA LYS A 349 -32.90 -30.05 2.08
C LYS A 349 -31.42 -30.07 2.47
N TYR A 350 -30.92 -28.97 3.04
CA TYR A 350 -29.58 -28.89 3.62
C TYR A 350 -29.70 -28.52 5.10
N TYR A 351 -29.39 -29.48 5.99
CA TYR A 351 -29.59 -29.31 7.42
C TYR A 351 -28.80 -28.13 8.00
N LEU A 352 -27.51 -28.02 7.65
CA LEU A 352 -26.64 -26.94 8.14
C LEU A 352 -27.13 -25.56 7.65
N SER A 353 -27.67 -25.50 6.44
CA SER A 353 -28.28 -24.28 5.90
C SER A 353 -29.55 -23.87 6.64
N GLY A 354 -30.43 -24.83 6.92
CA GLY A 354 -31.63 -24.60 7.73
C GLY A 354 -31.28 -24.12 9.14
N MET A 355 -30.24 -24.71 9.75
CA MET A 355 -29.78 -24.35 11.09
C MET A 355 -29.12 -22.97 11.15
N VAL A 356 -28.14 -22.70 10.28
CA VAL A 356 -27.30 -21.49 10.37
C VAL A 356 -27.94 -20.30 9.66
N LEU A 357 -28.51 -20.52 8.48
CA LEU A 357 -29.04 -19.46 7.62
C LEU A 357 -30.56 -19.25 7.78
N ASN A 358 -31.25 -20.16 8.48
CA ASN A 358 -32.71 -20.25 8.50
C ASN A 358 -33.31 -20.33 7.07
N LYS A 359 -32.55 -20.91 6.14
CA LYS A 359 -32.89 -21.05 4.71
C LYS A 359 -32.46 -22.45 4.24
N PRO A 360 -33.36 -23.44 4.16
CA PRO A 360 -32.99 -24.84 3.96
C PRO A 360 -32.54 -25.19 2.54
N ASP A 361 -32.78 -24.32 1.55
CA ASP A 361 -32.53 -24.61 0.13
C ASP A 361 -31.13 -24.24 -0.37
N ILE A 362 -30.32 -23.54 0.43
CA ILE A 362 -28.96 -23.16 0.04
C ILE A 362 -28.04 -24.35 0.25
N ASN A 363 -27.21 -24.64 -0.77
CA ASN A 363 -26.23 -25.72 -0.73
C ASN A 363 -25.08 -25.41 0.23
N LEU A 364 -25.32 -25.58 1.54
CA LEU A 364 -24.34 -25.48 2.61
C LEU A 364 -24.20 -26.85 3.27
N THR A 365 -23.05 -27.49 3.06
CA THR A 365 -22.75 -28.86 3.48
C THR A 365 -21.67 -28.90 4.55
N PHE A 366 -21.75 -29.87 5.46
CA PHE A 366 -20.74 -30.14 6.48
C PHE A 366 -19.37 -30.43 5.85
N GLU A 367 -19.32 -31.18 4.74
CA GLU A 367 -18.06 -31.47 4.05
C GLU A 367 -17.42 -30.20 3.52
N GLN A 368 -18.20 -29.32 2.89
CA GLN A 368 -17.71 -28.05 2.36
C GLN A 368 -17.21 -27.15 3.49
N VAL A 369 -18.01 -26.97 4.54
CA VAL A 369 -17.64 -26.12 5.70
C VAL A 369 -16.36 -26.64 6.35
N TYR A 370 -16.25 -27.94 6.60
CA TYR A 370 -15.06 -28.54 7.18
C TYR A 370 -13.83 -28.35 6.28
N SER A 371 -13.96 -28.58 4.97
CA SER A 371 -12.88 -28.39 3.99
C SER A 371 -12.44 -26.92 3.90
N ASP A 372 -13.39 -25.98 3.77
CA ASP A 372 -13.14 -24.54 3.72
C ASP A 372 -12.45 -24.04 5.00
N CYS A 373 -12.83 -24.57 6.16
CA CYS A 373 -12.15 -24.27 7.41
C CYS A 373 -10.74 -24.88 7.50
N LYS A 374 -10.53 -26.08 6.98
CA LYS A 374 -9.19 -26.70 6.91
C LYS A 374 -8.23 -25.90 6.04
N ASP A 375 -8.76 -25.30 4.97
CA ASP A 375 -8.06 -24.39 4.06
C ASP A 375 -7.91 -22.95 4.60
N ASN A 376 -8.26 -22.73 5.88
CA ASN A 376 -8.11 -21.45 6.57
C ASN A 376 -8.96 -20.31 6.00
N LYS A 377 -10.09 -20.61 5.35
CA LYS A 377 -11.03 -19.56 4.94
C LYS A 377 -11.72 -18.91 6.15
N GLY A 378 -12.18 -17.68 5.98
CA GLY A 378 -13.00 -16.99 6.98
C GLY A 378 -14.37 -17.67 7.17
N VAL A 379 -14.94 -17.54 8.38
CA VAL A 379 -16.29 -18.07 8.72
C VAL A 379 -17.35 -17.56 7.76
N TYR A 380 -17.25 -16.29 7.35
CA TYR A 380 -18.20 -15.67 6.44
C TYR A 380 -18.33 -16.46 5.13
N THR A 381 -17.19 -16.78 4.52
CA THR A 381 -17.11 -17.57 3.28
C THR A 381 -17.45 -19.04 3.52
N ALA A 382 -16.92 -19.65 4.60
CA ALA A 382 -17.16 -21.07 4.88
C ALA A 382 -18.64 -21.37 5.13
N LEU A 383 -19.35 -20.52 5.88
CA LEU A 383 -20.78 -20.67 6.19
C LEU A 383 -21.71 -20.03 5.16
N LYS A 384 -21.18 -19.41 4.10
CA LYS A 384 -21.95 -18.70 3.07
C LYS A 384 -22.89 -17.62 3.64
N LEU A 385 -22.38 -16.84 4.60
CA LEU A 385 -23.16 -15.84 5.33
C LEU A 385 -23.64 -14.68 4.44
N GLU A 386 -23.12 -14.55 3.21
CA GLU A 386 -23.65 -13.64 2.17
C GLU A 386 -25.14 -13.85 1.89
N ASN A 387 -25.66 -15.05 2.15
CA ASN A 387 -27.08 -15.36 1.99
C ASN A 387 -27.98 -14.82 3.13
N ILE A 388 -27.40 -14.40 4.26
CA ILE A 388 -28.12 -13.69 5.32
C ILE A 388 -27.85 -12.19 5.20
N TYR A 389 -26.57 -11.81 5.15
CA TYR A 389 -26.12 -10.43 5.07
C TYR A 389 -25.05 -10.33 3.98
N ASN A 390 -25.43 -9.85 2.81
CA ASN A 390 -24.49 -9.58 1.74
C ASN A 390 -23.74 -8.27 2.03
N ILE A 391 -22.49 -8.39 2.44
CA ILE A 391 -21.64 -7.24 2.74
C ILE A 391 -21.37 -6.41 1.48
N SER A 392 -21.38 -7.03 0.30
CA SER A 392 -21.20 -6.31 -0.96
C SER A 392 -22.36 -5.38 -1.28
N ASP A 393 -23.59 -5.73 -0.89
CA ASP A 393 -24.77 -4.86 -1.06
C ASP A 393 -24.75 -3.69 -0.06
N CYS A 394 -24.13 -3.90 1.10
CA CYS A 394 -24.00 -2.89 2.14
C CYS A 394 -22.84 -1.91 1.90
N LEU A 395 -21.81 -2.37 1.17
CA LEU A 395 -20.60 -1.64 0.81
C LEU A 395 -20.56 -1.36 -0.70
N ASP A 396 -21.73 -1.12 -1.31
CA ASP A 396 -21.82 -0.86 -2.75
C ASP A 396 -20.99 0.38 -3.09
N THR A 397 -19.81 0.10 -3.64
CA THR A 397 -18.80 1.08 -3.99
C THR A 397 -19.34 2.04 -5.05
N GLN A 398 -20.31 1.60 -5.86
CA GLN A 398 -20.88 2.38 -6.93
C GLN A 398 -21.79 3.50 -6.41
N GLN A 399 -22.65 3.22 -5.43
CA GLN A 399 -23.48 4.25 -4.81
C GLN A 399 -22.62 5.29 -4.07
N PHE A 400 -21.58 4.82 -3.38
CA PHE A 400 -20.61 5.67 -2.68
C PHE A 400 -19.88 6.61 -3.64
N THR A 401 -19.30 6.06 -4.71
CA THR A 401 -18.48 6.84 -5.66
C THR A 401 -19.32 7.75 -6.54
N GLN A 402 -20.55 7.37 -6.89
CA GLN A 402 -21.43 8.21 -7.71
C GLN A 402 -21.82 9.52 -7.04
N ASN A 403 -22.18 9.50 -5.75
CA ASN A 403 -22.58 10.71 -5.04
C ASN A 403 -21.41 11.70 -4.92
N VAL A 404 -20.24 11.20 -4.50
CA VAL A 404 -19.03 12.03 -4.36
C VAL A 404 -18.52 12.50 -5.74
N SER A 405 -18.57 11.65 -6.76
CA SER A 405 -18.20 12.02 -8.14
C SER A 405 -19.12 13.12 -8.69
N SER A 406 -20.44 13.00 -8.45
CA SER A 406 -21.41 14.03 -8.83
C SER A 406 -21.13 15.36 -8.15
N ASP A 407 -20.78 15.36 -6.86
CA ASP A 407 -20.42 16.60 -6.14
C ASP A 407 -19.19 17.29 -6.76
N PHE A 408 -18.19 16.51 -7.22
CA PHE A 408 -17.02 17.06 -7.92
C PHE A 408 -17.31 17.45 -9.37
N GLU A 409 -18.20 16.76 -10.09
CA GLU A 409 -18.61 17.10 -11.46
C GLU A 409 -19.43 18.40 -11.49
N ASN A 410 -20.23 18.66 -10.45
CA ASN A 410 -21.00 19.89 -10.29
C ASN A 410 -20.18 21.04 -9.70
N MET A 411 -18.89 20.85 -9.44
CA MET A 411 -18.00 21.89 -8.92
C MET A 411 -17.66 22.89 -10.02
N GLU A 412 -18.40 24.00 -10.07
CA GLU A 412 -18.10 25.13 -10.95
C GLU A 412 -17.13 26.10 -10.26
N VAL A 413 -15.86 26.06 -10.68
CA VAL A 413 -14.86 27.07 -10.27
C VAL A 413 -14.70 28.08 -11.41
N ASN A 414 -15.12 29.31 -11.17
CA ASN A 414 -14.93 30.40 -12.11
C ASN A 414 -13.75 31.27 -11.66
N ILE A 415 -12.60 31.06 -12.28
CA ILE A 415 -11.45 31.93 -12.09
C ILE A 415 -11.57 33.03 -13.14
N ASP A 416 -11.91 34.25 -12.69
CA ASP A 416 -11.98 35.44 -13.53
C ASP A 416 -10.73 35.51 -14.43
N ASN A 417 -10.92 35.92 -15.69
CA ASN A 417 -9.86 35.99 -16.70
C ASN A 417 -8.56 36.55 -16.10
N ILE A 418 -7.58 35.68 -15.83
CA ILE A 418 -6.32 36.04 -15.21
C ILE A 418 -5.61 37.00 -16.15
N VAL A 419 -5.53 38.28 -15.78
CA VAL A 419 -4.86 39.30 -16.58
C VAL A 419 -3.40 39.38 -16.15
N LEU A 420 -2.48 38.93 -16.99
CA LEU A 420 -1.03 38.98 -16.69
C LEU A 420 -0.48 40.41 -16.78
N LEU A 421 -0.96 41.17 -17.77
CA LEU A 421 -0.68 42.59 -17.95
C LEU A 421 -1.89 43.22 -18.63
N ASP A 422 -2.36 44.34 -18.08
CA ASP A 422 -3.56 45.00 -18.58
C ASP A 422 -3.30 45.78 -19.89
N ALA A 423 -4.37 46.34 -20.47
CA ALA A 423 -4.27 47.11 -21.70
C ALA A 423 -3.38 48.35 -21.54
N ALA A 424 -3.33 48.96 -20.35
CA ALA A 424 -2.47 50.10 -20.07
C ALA A 424 -0.99 49.71 -20.07
N GLY A 425 -0.62 48.60 -19.42
CA GLY A 425 0.75 48.06 -19.42
C GLY A 425 1.20 47.61 -20.80
N LYS A 426 0.31 46.95 -21.56
CA LYS A 426 0.61 46.57 -22.96
C LYS A 426 0.84 47.81 -23.83
N LYS A 427 0.00 48.84 -23.68
CA LYS A 427 0.17 50.12 -24.36
C LYS A 427 1.47 50.82 -23.94
N ASN A 428 1.85 50.74 -22.67
CA ASN A 428 3.09 51.31 -22.17
C ASN A 428 4.34 50.73 -22.87
N LEU A 429 4.37 49.40 -23.05
CA LEU A 429 5.41 48.72 -23.83
C LEU A 429 5.43 49.16 -25.31
N GLN A 430 4.26 49.37 -25.92
CA GLN A 430 4.16 49.87 -27.30
C GLN A 430 4.61 51.33 -27.44
N ASP A 431 4.28 52.16 -26.46
CA ASP A 431 4.70 53.56 -26.40
C ASP A 431 6.23 53.65 -26.21
N PHE A 432 6.85 52.70 -25.50
CA PHE A 432 8.32 52.59 -25.42
C PHE A 432 8.96 52.24 -26.77
N ILE A 433 8.42 51.29 -27.54
CA ILE A 433 8.89 51.00 -28.91
C ILE A 433 8.81 52.26 -29.77
N SER A 434 7.77 53.06 -29.58
CA SER A 434 7.51 54.27 -30.36
C SER A 434 8.31 55.49 -29.88
N SER A 435 9.10 55.36 -28.81
CA SER A 435 9.87 56.47 -28.21
C SER A 435 11.00 57.01 -29.11
N GLY A 436 11.45 56.20 -30.09
CA GLY A 436 12.47 56.56 -31.07
C GLY A 436 13.92 56.39 -30.60
N VAL A 437 14.12 55.68 -29.49
CA VAL A 437 15.45 55.36 -28.94
C VAL A 437 16.23 54.39 -29.83
N ASP A 438 15.54 53.42 -30.43
CA ASP A 438 16.08 52.46 -31.40
C ASP A 438 16.54 53.13 -32.71
N ARG A 439 16.05 54.34 -32.98
CA ARG A 439 16.33 55.11 -34.21
C ARG A 439 17.39 56.19 -34.03
N ILE A 440 18.02 56.28 -32.86
CA ILE A 440 19.16 57.18 -32.65
C ILE A 440 20.32 56.72 -33.53
N ASP A 441 20.90 57.64 -34.30
CA ASP A 441 22.07 57.36 -35.13
C ASP A 441 23.34 57.31 -34.27
N TYR A 442 23.46 56.24 -33.47
CA TYR A 442 24.62 56.01 -32.60
C TYR A 442 25.94 56.05 -33.39
N GLY A 443 25.94 55.68 -34.67
CA GLY A 443 27.10 55.75 -35.55
C GLY A 443 27.62 57.17 -35.74
N ALA A 444 26.72 58.14 -35.98
CA ALA A 444 27.09 59.56 -36.08
C ALA A 444 27.68 60.11 -34.78
N TYR A 445 27.08 59.77 -33.62
CA TYR A 445 27.61 60.20 -32.32
C TYR A 445 28.99 59.57 -32.02
N LEU A 446 29.18 58.28 -32.31
CA LEU A 446 30.46 57.60 -32.12
C LEU A 446 31.55 58.12 -33.06
N ALA A 447 31.20 58.41 -34.32
CA ALA A 447 32.15 58.94 -35.31
C ALA A 447 32.68 60.33 -34.94
N GLU A 448 31.82 61.22 -34.42
CA GLU A 448 32.25 62.55 -33.98
C GLU A 448 33.02 62.53 -32.65
N THR A 449 32.65 61.65 -31.71
CA THR A 449 33.33 61.54 -30.41
C THR A 449 34.67 60.81 -30.47
N ALA A 450 34.91 60.01 -31.51
CA ALA A 450 36.20 59.37 -31.75
C ALA A 450 37.27 60.32 -32.31
N LYS A 451 36.89 61.53 -32.76
CA LYS A 451 37.84 62.53 -33.30
C LYS A 451 38.60 63.23 -32.18
N THR A 452 39.87 63.55 -32.43
CA THR A 452 40.64 64.42 -31.54
C THR A 452 40.03 65.83 -31.53
N PRO A 453 40.05 66.57 -30.40
CA PRO A 453 39.44 67.91 -30.30
C PRO A 453 40.03 68.96 -31.26
N THR A 454 41.32 68.82 -31.57
CA THR A 454 42.10 69.71 -32.44
C THR A 454 42.77 68.92 -33.54
N LYS A 455 43.07 69.58 -34.68
CA LYS A 455 43.75 68.96 -35.83
C LYS A 455 45.25 68.73 -35.57
N VAL A 456 45.83 69.36 -34.54
CA VAL A 456 47.26 69.27 -34.18
C VAL A 456 47.44 68.86 -32.70
N ASN A 457 48.55 68.19 -32.38
CA ASN A 457 48.91 67.72 -31.04
C ASN A 457 49.46 68.89 -30.17
N LEU A 458 48.64 69.41 -29.25
CA LEU A 458 48.94 70.53 -28.35
C LEU A 458 49.72 70.13 -27.06
N LEU A 459 50.53 69.06 -27.09
CA LEU A 459 51.40 68.66 -25.95
C LEU A 459 52.37 69.77 -25.48
N THR A 460 52.50 70.86 -26.22
CA THR A 460 53.30 72.05 -25.87
C THR A 460 52.47 73.21 -25.25
N PHE A 461 51.14 73.09 -25.14
CA PHE A 461 50.22 74.13 -24.60
C PHE A 461 49.42 73.62 -23.38
N ALA A 462 50.12 72.95 -22.46
CA ALA A 462 49.69 71.72 -21.82
C ALA A 462 49.13 71.82 -20.37
N HIS A 463 48.08 72.60 -20.07
CA HIS A 463 47.39 72.36 -18.78
C HIS A 463 45.87 72.63 -18.73
N GLY A 464 45.29 73.28 -19.75
CA GLY A 464 43.83 73.49 -19.85
C GLY A 464 43.08 72.44 -20.69
N LEU A 465 43.79 71.57 -21.42
CA LEU A 465 43.19 70.59 -22.34
C LEU A 465 42.91 69.21 -21.71
N GLU A 466 43.57 68.85 -20.61
CA GLU A 466 43.47 67.51 -20.00
C GLU A 466 42.11 67.27 -19.31
N GLU A 467 41.47 68.32 -18.79
CA GLU A 467 40.12 68.24 -18.22
C GLU A 467 39.02 68.05 -19.29
N LYS A 468 39.23 68.59 -20.50
CA LYS A 468 38.26 68.54 -21.61
C LYS A 468 38.35 67.26 -22.46
N ALA A 469 39.52 66.63 -22.56
CA ALA A 469 39.70 65.35 -23.25
C ALA A 469 39.12 64.17 -22.44
N ASN A 470 39.18 64.22 -21.12
CA ASN A 470 38.58 63.19 -20.25
C ASN A 470 37.04 63.17 -20.36
N GLN A 471 36.37 64.30 -20.61
CA GLN A 471 34.92 64.37 -20.86
C GLN A 471 34.50 63.69 -22.17
N LEU A 472 35.35 63.70 -23.20
CA LEU A 472 35.12 63.02 -24.49
C LEU A 472 35.22 61.49 -24.36
N LYS A 473 36.19 61.00 -23.57
CA LYS A 473 36.32 59.56 -23.26
C LYS A 473 35.13 59.04 -22.46
N THR A 474 34.66 59.80 -21.46
CA THR A 474 33.45 59.48 -20.69
C THR A 474 32.19 59.50 -21.54
N LEU A 475 32.08 60.42 -22.50
CA LEU A 475 30.97 60.45 -23.46
C LEU A 475 31.01 59.25 -24.41
N HIS A 476 32.18 58.89 -24.93
CA HIS A 476 32.35 57.71 -25.78
C HIS A 476 31.96 56.42 -25.05
N GLN A 477 32.39 56.25 -23.79
CA GLN A 477 31.98 55.13 -22.94
C GLN A 477 30.47 55.15 -22.66
N SER A 478 29.90 56.29 -22.28
CA SER A 478 28.45 56.43 -22.05
C SER A 478 27.60 56.14 -23.31
N ILE A 479 28.10 56.47 -24.50
CA ILE A 479 27.42 56.17 -25.77
C ILE A 479 27.56 54.68 -26.14
N GLN A 480 28.70 54.05 -25.88
CA GLN A 480 28.87 52.60 -26.05
C GLN A 480 27.97 51.80 -25.10
N ASP A 481 27.89 52.22 -23.83
CA ASP A 481 27.01 51.61 -22.83
C ASP A 481 25.53 51.80 -23.24
N LEU A 482 25.16 53.00 -23.70
CA LEU A 482 23.82 53.28 -24.21
C LEU A 482 23.50 52.45 -25.46
N GLN A 483 24.45 52.26 -26.39
CA GLN A 483 24.25 51.41 -27.58
C GLN A 483 24.07 49.94 -27.19
N HIS A 484 24.84 49.43 -26.23
CA HIS A 484 24.71 48.05 -25.74
C HIS A 484 23.38 47.84 -25.00
N GLN A 485 22.89 48.84 -24.27
CA GLN A 485 21.60 48.78 -23.57
C GLN A 485 20.38 49.00 -24.47
N SER A 486 20.50 49.80 -25.54
CA SER A 486 19.38 50.13 -26.43
C SER A 486 19.26 49.21 -27.66
N SER A 487 20.38 48.70 -28.19
CA SER A 487 20.37 47.85 -29.38
C SER A 487 19.75 46.47 -29.07
N GLY A 488 18.67 46.14 -29.77
CA GLY A 488 17.91 44.91 -29.54
C GLY A 488 16.81 45.01 -28.47
N LEU A 489 16.68 46.13 -27.75
CA LEU A 489 15.61 46.31 -26.77
C LEU A 489 14.23 46.36 -27.45
N GLY A 490 14.09 47.03 -28.59
CA GLY A 490 12.85 47.02 -29.39
C GLY A 490 12.46 45.64 -29.93
N VAL A 491 13.45 44.77 -30.21
CA VAL A 491 13.23 43.36 -30.59
C VAL A 491 12.78 42.54 -29.37
N LYS A 492 13.39 42.77 -28.20
CA LYS A 492 12.96 42.17 -26.93
C LYS A 492 11.53 42.57 -26.58
N VAL A 493 11.13 43.84 -26.71
CA VAL A 493 9.74 44.26 -26.43
C VAL A 493 8.75 43.57 -27.36
N HIS A 494 9.04 43.46 -28.66
CA HIS A 494 8.18 42.73 -29.59
C HIS A 494 8.06 41.24 -29.22
N SER A 495 9.16 40.61 -28.84
CA SER A 495 9.18 39.22 -28.36
C SER A 495 8.36 39.04 -27.09
N ILE A 496 8.46 39.99 -26.14
CA ILE A 496 7.69 39.98 -24.88
C ILE A 496 6.20 40.16 -25.16
N ILE A 497 5.80 41.11 -26.00
CA ILE A 497 4.39 41.32 -26.38
C ILE A 497 3.83 40.05 -27.06
N SER A 498 4.58 39.44 -27.98
CA SER A 498 4.16 38.19 -28.63
C SER A 498 4.04 37.03 -27.64
N SER A 499 4.96 36.93 -26.68
CA SER A 499 4.96 35.88 -25.65
C SER A 499 3.83 36.09 -24.63
N LEU A 500 3.55 37.35 -24.30
CA LEU A 500 2.42 37.76 -23.48
C LEU A 500 1.09 37.40 -24.16
N ASP A 501 0.93 37.71 -25.45
CA ASP A 501 -0.29 37.35 -26.19
C ASP A 501 -0.45 35.82 -26.27
N ALA A 502 0.63 35.08 -26.48
CA ALA A 502 0.61 33.63 -26.47
C ALA A 502 0.22 33.06 -25.09
N ALA A 503 0.78 33.59 -24.01
CA ALA A 503 0.46 33.18 -22.63
C ALA A 503 -0.98 33.53 -22.24
N GLN A 504 -1.43 34.75 -22.55
CA GLN A 504 -2.78 35.22 -22.29
C GLN A 504 -3.82 34.39 -23.06
N ASN A 505 -3.56 34.06 -24.33
CA ASN A 505 -4.40 33.17 -25.11
C ASN A 505 -4.39 31.72 -24.61
N PHE A 506 -3.24 31.22 -24.15
CA PHE A 506 -3.16 29.88 -23.56
C PHE A 506 -4.01 29.79 -22.29
N ILE A 507 -3.89 30.77 -21.38
CA ILE A 507 -4.70 30.85 -20.17
C ILE A 507 -6.18 30.93 -20.55
N ALA A 508 -6.58 31.88 -21.40
CA ALA A 508 -7.98 32.07 -21.78
C ALA A 508 -8.63 30.81 -22.38
N ASN A 509 -7.90 30.05 -23.21
CA ASN A 509 -8.43 28.86 -23.88
C ASN A 509 -8.29 27.57 -23.06
N SER A 510 -7.28 27.47 -22.19
CA SER A 510 -6.95 26.22 -21.49
C SER A 510 -7.43 26.19 -20.04
N LEU A 511 -7.68 27.35 -19.42
CA LEU A 511 -8.03 27.45 -17.99
C LEU A 511 -9.23 26.57 -17.60
N SER A 512 -10.32 26.63 -18.37
CA SER A 512 -11.50 25.78 -18.11
C SER A 512 -11.15 24.28 -18.17
N SER A 513 -10.38 23.86 -19.18
CA SER A 513 -9.96 22.45 -19.30
C SER A 513 -9.01 22.01 -18.18
N VAL A 514 -8.11 22.88 -17.75
CA VAL A 514 -7.18 22.63 -16.64
C VAL A 514 -7.93 22.49 -15.32
N ILE A 515 -8.90 23.38 -15.06
CA ILE A 515 -9.78 23.30 -13.88
C ILE A 515 -10.50 21.95 -13.86
N VAL A 516 -11.18 21.57 -14.95
CA VAL A 516 -11.91 20.29 -15.02
C VAL A 516 -10.96 19.10 -14.82
N GLN A 517 -9.77 19.12 -15.42
CA GLN A 517 -8.81 18.03 -15.31
C GLN A 517 -8.25 17.88 -13.89
N GLU A 518 -7.82 18.98 -13.26
CA GLU A 518 -7.28 18.94 -11.89
C GLU A 518 -8.40 18.67 -10.87
N THR A 519 -9.62 19.17 -11.06
CA THR A 519 -10.79 18.82 -10.23
C THR A 519 -11.10 17.34 -10.30
N LYS A 520 -11.09 16.75 -11.51
CA LYS A 520 -11.32 15.30 -11.68
C LYS A 520 -10.22 14.46 -11.03
N LYS A 521 -8.96 14.86 -11.18
CA LYS A 521 -7.82 14.19 -10.56
C LYS A 521 -7.90 14.25 -9.03
N TYR A 522 -8.26 15.42 -8.49
CA TYR A 522 -8.47 15.62 -7.06
C TYR A 522 -9.65 14.79 -6.54
N GLY A 523 -10.79 14.81 -7.24
CA GLY A 523 -11.96 14.00 -6.88
C GLY A 523 -11.67 12.50 -6.89
N ASN A 524 -10.96 12.00 -7.90
CA ASN A 524 -10.52 10.60 -7.98
C ASN A 524 -9.60 10.20 -6.82
N MET A 525 -8.74 11.12 -6.34
CA MET A 525 -7.90 10.85 -5.18
C MET A 525 -8.73 10.67 -3.91
N ILE A 526 -9.71 11.55 -3.68
CA ILE A 526 -10.63 11.44 -2.54
C ILE A 526 -11.46 10.15 -2.60
N ILE A 527 -12.03 9.85 -3.77
CA ILE A 527 -12.77 8.62 -4.04
C ILE A 527 -11.90 7.38 -3.80
N GLY A 528 -10.65 7.40 -4.26
CA GLY A 528 -9.72 6.27 -4.16
C GLY A 528 -9.43 5.82 -2.73
N TYR A 529 -9.45 6.72 -1.75
CA TYR A 529 -9.29 6.34 -0.34
C TYR A 529 -10.39 5.39 0.14
N PHE A 530 -11.61 5.61 -0.32
CA PHE A 530 -12.76 4.81 0.07
C PHE A 530 -12.89 3.57 -0.79
N GLU A 531 -12.59 3.62 -2.10
CA GLU A 531 -12.49 2.40 -2.91
C GLU A 531 -11.49 1.41 -2.31
N TYR A 532 -10.31 1.91 -1.90
CA TYR A 532 -9.30 1.09 -1.23
C TYR A 532 -9.82 0.51 0.09
N TYR A 533 -10.41 1.36 0.94
CA TYR A 533 -11.00 0.91 2.20
C TYR A 533 -12.08 -0.17 1.98
N LEU A 534 -13.02 0.04 1.05
CA LEU A 534 -14.12 -0.90 0.78
C LEU A 534 -13.60 -2.23 0.22
N GLN A 535 -12.62 -2.20 -0.68
CA GLN A 535 -11.96 -3.41 -1.19
C GLN A 535 -11.24 -4.15 -0.06
N TRP A 536 -10.50 -3.43 0.78
CA TRP A 536 -9.83 -4.02 1.94
C TRP A 536 -10.82 -4.64 2.92
N VAL A 537 -11.91 -3.95 3.28
CA VAL A 537 -12.97 -4.50 4.14
C VAL A 537 -13.55 -5.77 3.54
N LYS A 538 -13.84 -5.78 2.24
CA LYS A 538 -14.39 -6.96 1.55
C LYS A 538 -13.44 -8.15 1.66
N ILE A 539 -12.16 -7.96 1.34
CA ILE A 539 -11.15 -9.02 1.39
C ILE A 539 -10.95 -9.49 2.84
N SER A 540 -10.78 -8.56 3.78
CA SER A 540 -10.56 -8.91 5.18
C SER A 540 -11.76 -9.66 5.75
N ILE A 541 -13.01 -9.30 5.47
CA ILE A 541 -14.16 -10.07 5.99
C ILE A 541 -14.31 -11.44 5.32
N MET A 542 -14.01 -11.56 4.02
CA MET A 542 -14.14 -12.83 3.30
C MET A 542 -13.00 -13.82 3.65
N GLU A 543 -11.79 -13.33 3.90
CA GLU A 543 -10.59 -14.17 3.95
C GLU A 543 -9.86 -14.14 5.31
N GLU A 544 -9.82 -13.01 6.01
CA GLU A 544 -8.92 -12.81 7.17
C GLU A 544 -9.63 -12.75 8.53
N VAL A 545 -10.83 -12.21 8.57
CA VAL A 545 -11.65 -12.07 9.78
C VAL A 545 -12.28 -13.41 10.12
N ALA A 546 -12.01 -13.88 11.33
CA ALA A 546 -12.43 -15.18 11.84
C ALA A 546 -12.08 -16.36 10.91
N ALA A 547 -10.79 -16.61 10.68
CA ALA A 547 -10.31 -17.82 10.00
C ALA A 547 -10.74 -19.10 10.74
N CYS A 548 -11.58 -19.95 10.14
CA CYS A 548 -12.19 -21.09 10.86
C CYS A 548 -11.32 -22.35 10.99
N LYS A 549 -10.02 -22.27 10.71
CA LYS A 549 -9.08 -23.37 10.92
C LYS A 549 -9.00 -23.89 12.35
N PRO A 550 -9.08 -23.07 13.41
CA PRO A 550 -9.13 -23.56 14.79
C PRO A 550 -10.33 -24.50 15.02
N VAL A 551 -11.47 -24.24 14.36
CA VAL A 551 -12.68 -25.08 14.44
C VAL A 551 -12.42 -26.46 13.83
N ALA A 552 -11.91 -26.51 12.61
CA ALA A 552 -11.56 -27.78 11.96
C ALA A 552 -10.49 -28.55 12.75
N THR A 553 -9.51 -27.84 13.32
CA THR A 553 -8.46 -28.44 14.15
C THR A 553 -9.01 -29.01 15.45
N ALA A 554 -10.00 -28.34 16.06
CA ALA A 554 -10.68 -28.82 17.24
C ALA A 554 -11.44 -30.13 16.96
N LEU A 555 -12.20 -30.17 15.86
CA LEU A 555 -12.88 -31.38 15.41
C LEU A 555 -11.89 -32.52 15.13
N ASP A 556 -10.80 -32.26 14.42
CA ASP A 556 -9.74 -33.24 14.12
C ASP A 556 -9.13 -33.80 15.43
N SER A 557 -8.92 -32.92 16.42
CA SER A 557 -8.37 -33.31 17.72
C SER A 557 -9.32 -34.20 18.54
N VAL A 558 -10.62 -33.89 18.53
CA VAL A 558 -11.62 -34.66 19.29
C VAL A 558 -11.88 -36.01 18.62
N VAL A 559 -12.11 -36.03 17.31
CA VAL A 559 -12.53 -37.25 16.60
C VAL A 559 -11.33 -38.10 16.22
N SER A 560 -10.37 -37.55 15.48
CA SER A 560 -9.26 -38.35 14.96
C SER A 560 -8.23 -38.70 16.04
N VAL A 561 -7.83 -37.72 16.85
CA VAL A 561 -6.76 -37.94 17.83
C VAL A 561 -7.29 -38.61 19.10
N PHE A 562 -8.34 -38.05 19.70
CA PHE A 562 -8.84 -38.55 20.97
C PHE A 562 -9.72 -39.80 20.82
N LEU A 563 -10.85 -39.72 20.10
CA LEU A 563 -11.73 -40.87 19.97
C LEU A 563 -11.05 -42.02 19.23
N CYS A 564 -10.60 -41.79 17.99
CA CYS A 564 -10.07 -42.86 17.15
C CYS A 564 -8.69 -43.33 17.63
N GLY A 565 -7.73 -42.42 17.78
CA GLY A 565 -6.35 -42.77 18.16
C GLY A 565 -6.17 -43.21 19.61
N TYR A 566 -6.80 -42.53 20.58
CA TYR A 566 -6.54 -42.82 22.00
C TYR A 566 -7.48 -43.89 22.59
N ILE A 567 -8.73 -43.96 22.14
CA ILE A 567 -9.73 -44.89 22.68
C ILE A 567 -9.89 -46.14 21.80
N ILE A 568 -10.19 -45.94 20.51
CA ILE A 568 -10.61 -47.03 19.63
C ILE A 568 -9.44 -47.89 19.15
N ASP A 569 -8.34 -47.30 18.70
CA ASP A 569 -7.15 -48.04 18.24
C ASP A 569 -6.61 -49.02 19.30
N PRO A 570 -6.38 -48.61 20.57
CA PRO A 570 -5.90 -49.54 21.59
C PRO A 570 -6.95 -50.60 21.97
N MET A 571 -8.24 -50.25 21.95
CA MET A 571 -9.31 -51.23 22.21
C MET A 571 -9.38 -52.28 21.10
N ASN A 572 -9.16 -51.86 19.85
CA ASN A 572 -9.09 -52.75 18.70
C ASN A 572 -7.89 -53.68 18.75
N LEU A 573 -6.73 -53.15 19.11
CA LEU A 573 -5.53 -53.95 19.35
C LEU A 573 -5.74 -54.96 20.49
N PHE A 574 -6.42 -54.54 21.56
CA PHE A 574 -6.68 -55.37 22.73
C PHE A 574 -7.56 -56.59 22.42
N TRP A 575 -8.76 -56.39 21.84
CA TRP A 575 -9.64 -57.52 21.54
C TRP A 575 -9.04 -58.42 20.46
N PHE A 576 -8.31 -57.87 19.49
CA PHE A 576 -7.66 -58.65 18.44
C PHE A 576 -6.55 -59.54 19.00
N GLY A 577 -5.73 -59.01 19.91
CA GLY A 577 -4.67 -59.75 20.59
C GLY A 577 -5.21 -60.89 21.45
N ILE A 578 -6.14 -60.58 22.36
CA ILE A 578 -6.76 -61.59 23.24
C ILE A 578 -7.60 -62.58 22.43
N GLY A 579 -8.37 -62.11 21.46
CA GLY A 579 -9.20 -62.96 20.61
C GLY A 579 -8.38 -64.01 19.87
N LYS A 580 -7.22 -63.63 19.32
CA LYS A 580 -6.27 -64.58 18.73
C LYS A 580 -5.72 -65.56 19.75
N ALA A 581 -5.30 -65.08 20.92
CA ALA A 581 -4.80 -65.95 21.98
C ALA A 581 -5.84 -66.99 22.41
N THR A 582 -7.09 -66.56 22.63
CA THR A 582 -8.20 -67.46 22.99
C THR A 582 -8.53 -68.46 21.88
N LEU A 583 -8.47 -68.05 20.61
CA LEU A 583 -8.63 -68.95 19.47
C LEU A 583 -7.56 -70.07 19.48
N PHE A 584 -6.30 -69.72 19.73
CA PHE A 584 -5.20 -70.70 19.82
C PHE A 584 -5.23 -71.54 21.11
N LEU A 585 -5.88 -71.07 22.17
CA LEU A 585 -6.08 -71.85 23.39
C LEU A 585 -7.00 -73.06 23.16
N LEU A 586 -7.95 -73.01 22.23
CA LEU A 586 -8.87 -74.12 21.94
C LEU A 586 -8.15 -75.41 21.46
N PRO A 587 -7.28 -75.39 20.43
CA PRO A 587 -6.51 -76.58 20.07
C PRO A 587 -5.49 -76.94 21.17
N ALA A 588 -4.87 -75.95 21.83
CA ALA A 588 -3.92 -76.20 22.91
C ALA A 588 -4.57 -76.98 24.08
N LEU A 589 -5.81 -76.65 24.42
CA LEU A 589 -6.64 -77.37 25.40
C LEU A 589 -6.81 -78.85 25.02
N ILE A 590 -7.17 -79.14 23.76
CA ILE A 590 -7.37 -80.50 23.26
C ILE A 590 -6.06 -81.30 23.38
N PHE A 591 -4.95 -80.71 22.92
CA PHE A 591 -3.64 -81.35 23.01
C PHE A 591 -3.19 -81.55 24.46
N ALA A 592 -3.42 -80.57 25.34
CA ALA A 592 -3.06 -80.66 26.76
C ALA A 592 -3.79 -81.81 27.45
N VAL A 593 -5.11 -81.96 27.22
CA VAL A 593 -5.90 -83.08 27.78
C VAL A 593 -5.40 -84.42 27.25
N LYS A 594 -5.14 -84.53 25.94
CA LYS A 594 -4.65 -85.79 25.34
C LYS A 594 -3.25 -86.14 25.86
N LEU A 595 -2.33 -85.19 25.90
CA LEU A 595 -0.96 -85.38 26.37
C LEU A 595 -0.90 -85.67 27.87
N ALA A 596 -1.77 -85.06 28.68
CA ALA A 596 -1.84 -85.34 30.11
C ALA A 596 -2.09 -86.82 30.41
N LYS A 597 -2.90 -87.52 29.59
CA LYS A 597 -3.11 -88.98 29.71
C LYS A 597 -1.82 -89.78 29.49
N TYR A 598 -0.88 -89.28 28.69
CA TYR A 598 0.41 -89.93 28.43
C TYR A 598 1.50 -89.56 29.44
N TYR A 599 1.32 -88.50 30.22
CA TYR A 599 2.32 -88.05 31.20
C TYR A 599 1.96 -88.42 32.64
N ARG A 600 0.68 -88.44 33.01
CA ARG A 600 0.21 -88.72 34.39
C ARG A 600 0.37 -90.19 34.77
N ARG A 601 0.83 -90.47 36.00
CA ARG A 601 0.84 -91.82 36.56
C ARG A 601 -0.60 -92.22 36.93
N MET A 602 -1.02 -93.43 36.57
CA MET A 602 -2.36 -93.96 36.88
C MET A 602 -2.29 -94.95 38.05
N ASP A 603 -3.31 -94.99 38.90
CA ASP A 603 -3.32 -95.84 40.10
C ASP A 603 -3.59 -97.32 39.79
N SER A 604 -4.22 -97.61 38.65
CA SER A 604 -4.42 -98.96 38.11
C SER A 604 -4.20 -99.00 36.60
N GLU A 605 -3.76 -100.15 36.09
CA GLU A 605 -3.73 -100.43 34.65
C GLU A 605 -5.07 -101.06 34.23
N ASP A 606 -5.67 -100.55 33.17
CA ASP A 606 -6.83 -101.20 32.55
C ASP A 606 -6.36 -102.54 31.97
N VAL A 607 -6.79 -103.64 32.58
CA VAL A 607 -6.60 -104.99 32.03
C VAL A 607 -7.57 -105.14 30.86
N TYR A 608 -7.05 -105.15 29.63
CA TYR A 608 -7.82 -105.61 28.48
C TYR A 608 -7.83 -107.13 28.51
N ASP A 609 -8.96 -107.74 28.86
CA ASP A 609 -9.17 -109.16 28.62
C ASP A 609 -9.25 -109.39 27.10
N ASP A 610 -8.24 -110.06 26.55
CA ASP A 610 -8.26 -110.66 25.21
C ASP A 610 -9.34 -111.75 25.17
N SER A 611 -10.60 -111.33 24.95
CA SER A 611 -11.70 -112.23 24.62
C SER A 611 -11.99 -112.14 23.13
N SER A 612 -11.37 -113.05 22.40
CA SER A 612 -11.71 -113.39 21.02
C SER A 612 -13.16 -113.89 20.93
N VAL A 613 -14.10 -113.05 20.48
CA VAL A 613 -15.37 -113.50 19.88
C VAL A 613 -15.74 -112.57 18.71
N PRO A 614 -15.95 -113.09 17.49
CA PRO A 614 -16.22 -112.28 16.30
C PRO A 614 -17.73 -111.99 16.11
N GLY A 615 -18.03 -110.78 15.61
CA GLY A 615 -19.37 -110.34 15.18
C GLY A 615 -20.11 -109.58 16.29
N THR A 616 -20.63 -108.37 16.11
CA THR A 616 -21.22 -107.72 14.95
C THR A 616 -21.24 -106.20 15.21
N TRP A 617 -21.06 -105.40 14.17
CA TRP A 617 -21.17 -103.94 14.24
C TRP A 617 -22.63 -103.52 14.38
N HIS A 618 -22.96 -102.72 15.40
CA HIS A 618 -24.10 -101.80 15.34
C HIS A 618 -23.71 -100.44 15.95
N LEU A 619 -23.61 -99.44 15.08
CA LEU A 619 -23.76 -98.03 15.45
C LEU A 619 -25.17 -97.80 16.00
N ASN A 620 -25.31 -96.94 17.02
CA ASN A 620 -26.21 -95.78 16.95
C ASN A 620 -26.06 -94.86 18.19
N LEU A 621 -25.82 -93.59 17.87
CA LEU A 621 -25.89 -92.33 18.64
C LEU A 621 -25.23 -92.23 20.02
#